data_AF-A0A3P7Q2K2-F1
#
_entry.id   AF-A0A3P7Q2K2-F1
#
_cell.length_a   1.000
_cell.length_b   1.000
_cell.length_c   1.000
_cell.angle_alpha   90.00
_cell.angle_beta   90.00
_cell.angle_gamma   90.00
#
_symmetry.space_group_name_H-M   'P 1'
#
loop_
_entity.id
_entity.type
_entity.pdbx_description
1 polymer ?
#
loop_
_entity_poly.entity_id
_entity_poly.type
_entity_poly.pdbx_seq_one_letter_code
_entity_poly.pdbx_strand_id
1 'polypeptide(L)'
;MQGNAIGKCPRSKLFRGYIDLELQLREFDRCRILYGKFLEFAPENSSTWIKFAEMETILGDVERARAILALAVKQPALDMPEVLWKAFIDFEIGQEEYHRARQLYESLLDRTNHVKVWISLAEFEMKMRNVQAAREVYERANRTLTNKEKEAKVLLLESWMQFETKHGDEKSVAAVTRLMPKKVKKRREILNEDGVDAGWEEYFDYVFPDDQASVGSLKLFEAARRWKLAQAAASAEVERDMDRNMNEEEETEREKKVRAGDSDTDISSSSSSSSSTSSSDSSSSSGSSDSDSDPER
;
A
#
# COMPACT_ATOMS: atom_id res chain seq x y z
N MET A 1 4.70 53.92 -22.29
CA MET A 1 3.50 53.09 -21.99
C MET A 1 3.79 51.60 -22.23
N GLN A 2 4.69 50.99 -21.45
CA GLN A 2 4.96 49.54 -21.42
C GLN A 2 3.77 48.66 -20.97
N GLY A 3 2.91 49.15 -20.06
CA GLY A 3 1.99 48.32 -19.27
C GLY A 3 0.86 47.59 -20.03
N ASN A 4 0.55 47.95 -21.27
CA ASN A 4 -0.61 47.38 -22.00
C ASN A 4 -0.36 45.98 -22.62
N ALA A 5 0.87 45.45 -22.59
CA ALA A 5 1.17 44.13 -23.13
C ALA A 5 0.69 42.98 -22.23
N ILE A 6 0.75 43.17 -20.91
CA ILE A 6 0.48 42.12 -19.91
C ILE A 6 -1.00 41.71 -19.91
N GLY A 7 -1.92 42.67 -20.09
CA GLY A 7 -3.36 42.42 -20.08
C GLY A 7 -3.95 41.75 -21.34
N LYS A 8 -3.15 41.51 -22.40
CA LYS A 8 -3.66 40.97 -23.68
C LYS A 8 -3.16 39.57 -24.04
N CYS A 9 -2.02 39.12 -23.51
CA CYS A 9 -1.60 37.73 -23.63
C CYS A 9 -0.56 37.39 -22.54
N PRO A 10 -0.99 36.93 -21.36
CA PRO A 10 -0.11 36.61 -20.23
C PRO A 10 0.73 35.35 -20.48
N ARG A 11 1.71 35.44 -21.39
CA ARG A 11 2.70 34.37 -21.59
C ARG A 11 3.73 34.47 -20.47
N SER A 12 3.96 33.38 -19.74
CA SER A 12 4.92 33.29 -18.62
C SER A 12 6.36 33.72 -18.99
N LYS A 13 6.72 33.67 -20.28
CA LYS A 13 7.98 34.19 -20.81
C LYS A 13 8.09 35.72 -20.76
N LEU A 14 6.98 36.45 -20.93
CA LEU A 14 6.94 37.92 -20.85
C LEU A 14 7.09 38.40 -19.41
N PHE A 15 6.40 37.76 -18.46
CA PHE A 15 6.59 38.05 -17.03
C PHE A 15 8.05 37.85 -16.60
N ARG A 16 8.67 36.72 -16.96
CA ARG A 16 10.09 36.46 -16.69
C ARG A 16 10.99 37.56 -17.25
N GLY A 17 10.91 37.85 -18.55
CA GLY A 17 11.77 38.87 -19.17
C GLY A 17 11.56 40.30 -18.62
N TYR A 18 10.34 40.64 -18.19
CA TYR A 18 10.06 41.95 -17.58
C TYR A 18 10.51 42.02 -16.11
N ILE A 19 10.41 40.92 -15.36
CA ILE A 19 10.98 40.78 -14.01
C ILE A 19 12.50 40.85 -14.07
N ASP A 20 13.14 40.14 -15.00
CA ASP A 20 14.59 40.15 -15.19
C ASP A 20 15.10 41.57 -15.52
N LEU A 21 14.35 42.33 -16.31
CA LEU A 21 14.63 43.74 -16.63
C LEU A 21 14.48 44.66 -15.41
N GLU A 22 13.37 44.60 -14.68
CA GLU A 22 13.14 45.47 -13.51
C GLU A 22 14.11 45.11 -12.36
N LEU A 23 14.57 43.85 -12.27
CA LEU A 23 15.63 43.41 -11.36
C LEU A 23 17.00 44.00 -11.75
N GLN A 24 17.32 44.09 -13.05
CA GLN A 24 18.51 44.81 -13.54
C GLN A 24 18.44 46.32 -13.24
N LEU A 25 17.24 46.91 -13.33
CA LEU A 25 16.98 48.31 -12.97
C LEU A 25 16.93 48.55 -11.45
N ARG A 26 16.95 47.48 -10.63
CA ARG A 26 16.83 47.51 -9.16
C ARG A 26 15.50 48.11 -8.64
N GLU A 27 14.45 48.06 -9.46
CA GLU A 27 13.09 48.51 -9.14
C GLU A 27 12.32 47.41 -8.39
N PHE A 28 12.81 47.04 -7.20
CA PHE A 28 12.32 45.86 -6.45
C PHE A 28 10.83 45.91 -6.11
N ASP A 29 10.25 47.10 -5.89
CA ASP A 29 8.81 47.24 -5.64
C ASP A 29 7.96 46.93 -6.88
N ARG A 30 8.49 47.19 -8.08
CA ARG A 30 7.85 46.73 -9.33
C ARG A 30 7.99 45.23 -9.48
N CYS A 31 9.17 44.67 -9.17
CA CYS A 31 9.36 43.21 -9.14
C CYS A 31 8.32 42.53 -8.24
N ARG A 32 8.06 43.05 -7.03
CA ARG A 32 7.01 42.56 -6.12
C ARG A 32 5.62 42.56 -6.75
N ILE A 33 5.22 43.67 -7.38
CA ILE A 33 3.92 43.79 -8.07
C ILE A 33 3.82 42.82 -9.25
N LEU A 34 4.92 42.59 -9.97
CA LEU A 34 4.98 41.66 -11.10
C LEU A 34 4.91 40.20 -10.67
N TYR A 35 5.64 39.81 -9.62
CA TYR A 35 5.53 38.48 -9.03
C TYR A 35 4.12 38.24 -8.50
N GLY A 36 3.51 39.20 -7.80
CA GLY A 36 2.11 39.11 -7.37
C GLY A 36 1.16 38.83 -8.55
N LYS A 37 1.19 39.65 -9.60
CA LYS A 37 0.37 39.47 -10.81
C LYS A 37 0.67 38.18 -11.57
N PHE A 38 1.91 37.69 -11.52
CA PHE A 38 2.27 36.43 -12.17
C PHE A 38 1.74 35.23 -11.37
N LEU A 39 1.72 35.32 -10.04
CA LEU A 39 1.14 34.31 -9.15
C LEU A 39 -0.40 34.33 -9.15
N GLU A 40 -1.02 35.50 -9.33
CA GLU A 40 -2.47 35.62 -9.63
C GLU A 40 -2.84 34.89 -10.93
N PHE A 41 -1.98 34.96 -11.95
CA PHE A 41 -2.22 34.33 -13.24
C PHE A 41 -1.86 32.83 -13.30
N ALA A 42 -0.79 32.41 -12.61
CA ALA A 42 -0.27 31.05 -12.66
C ALA A 42 0.21 30.56 -11.28
N PRO A 43 -0.70 30.36 -10.30
CA PRO A 43 -0.35 29.94 -8.94
C PRO A 43 0.26 28.53 -8.89
N GLU A 44 0.01 27.70 -9.90
CA GLU A 44 0.52 26.33 -10.03
C GLU A 44 2.05 26.27 -10.25
N ASN A 45 2.65 27.39 -10.69
CA ASN A 45 4.03 27.43 -11.17
C ASN A 45 5.05 27.55 -10.01
N SER A 46 5.51 26.41 -9.50
CA SER A 46 6.52 26.34 -8.41
C SER A 46 7.80 27.15 -8.70
N SER A 47 8.25 27.24 -9.95
CA SER A 47 9.44 28.04 -10.31
C SER A 47 9.26 29.55 -10.06
N THR A 48 8.02 30.05 -10.05
CA THR A 48 7.72 31.46 -9.79
C THR A 48 7.77 31.75 -8.29
N TRP A 49 7.21 30.86 -7.47
CA TRP A 49 7.28 30.93 -6.01
C TRP A 49 8.72 30.92 -5.50
N ILE A 50 9.54 29.99 -6.01
CA ILE A 50 10.96 29.87 -5.65
C ILE A 50 11.71 31.16 -5.99
N LYS A 51 11.61 31.64 -7.24
CA LYS A 51 12.28 32.87 -7.67
C LYS A 51 11.84 34.13 -6.91
N PHE A 52 10.58 34.19 -6.49
CA PHE A 52 10.09 35.31 -5.67
C PHE A 52 10.70 35.27 -4.27
N ALA A 53 10.76 34.08 -3.64
CA ALA A 53 11.41 33.91 -2.35
C ALA A 53 12.94 34.13 -2.40
N GLU A 54 13.62 33.66 -3.45
CA GLU A 54 15.04 33.95 -3.71
C GLU A 54 15.31 35.45 -3.77
N MET A 55 14.45 36.21 -4.49
CA MET A 55 14.57 37.65 -4.64
C MET A 55 14.42 38.39 -3.30
N GLU A 56 13.40 38.06 -2.49
CA GLU A 56 13.25 38.65 -1.14
C GLU A 56 14.37 38.22 -0.19
N THR A 57 14.93 37.01 -0.35
CA THR A 57 16.11 36.55 0.42
C THR A 57 17.35 37.37 0.09
N ILE A 58 17.58 37.69 -1.19
CA ILE A 58 18.68 38.56 -1.64
C ILE A 58 18.52 40.00 -1.11
N LEU A 59 17.28 40.46 -0.89
CA LEU A 59 16.98 41.74 -0.25
C LEU A 59 17.11 41.73 1.28
N GLY A 60 17.30 40.57 1.90
CA GLY A 60 17.35 40.40 3.37
C GLY A 60 15.98 40.32 4.05
N ASP A 61 14.88 40.34 3.30
CA ASP A 61 13.51 40.22 3.81
C ASP A 61 13.14 38.73 4.06
N VAL A 62 13.89 38.07 4.94
CA VAL A 62 13.79 36.63 5.27
C VAL A 62 12.38 36.23 5.71
N GLU A 63 11.71 37.08 6.48
CA GLU A 63 10.32 36.83 6.91
C GLU A 63 9.34 36.80 5.74
N ARG A 64 9.52 37.69 4.74
CA ARG A 64 8.68 37.72 3.54
C ARG A 64 8.97 36.52 2.65
N ALA A 65 10.24 36.17 2.43
CA ALA A 65 10.64 34.98 1.70
C ALA A 65 10.00 33.70 2.31
N ARG A 66 10.06 33.56 3.64
CA ARG A 66 9.42 32.47 4.38
C ARG A 66 7.89 32.47 4.23
N ALA A 67 7.24 33.63 4.32
CA ALA A 67 5.79 33.74 4.14
C ALA A 67 5.35 33.34 2.72
N ILE A 68 6.12 33.71 1.70
CA ILE A 68 5.89 33.32 0.30
C ILE A 68 5.97 31.80 0.15
N LEU A 69 7.04 31.16 0.66
CA LEU A 69 7.22 29.70 0.58
C LEU A 69 6.15 28.93 1.37
N ALA A 70 5.79 29.40 2.57
CA ALA A 70 4.74 28.81 3.39
C ALA A 70 3.34 28.93 2.74
N LEU A 71 3.09 29.99 1.96
CA LEU A 71 1.84 30.16 1.20
C LEU A 71 1.84 29.29 -0.07
N ALA A 72 3.00 29.12 -0.71
CA ALA A 72 3.18 28.21 -1.84
C ALA A 72 2.89 26.75 -1.46
N VAL A 73 3.42 26.27 -0.32
CA VAL A 73 3.20 24.91 0.20
C VAL A 73 1.72 24.60 0.58
N LYS A 74 0.91 25.64 0.78
CA LYS A 74 -0.54 25.51 0.99
C LYS A 74 -1.35 25.39 -0.30
N GLN A 75 -0.76 25.64 -1.47
CA GLN A 75 -1.47 25.50 -2.74
C GLN A 75 -1.72 24.01 -3.05
N PRO A 76 -2.97 23.60 -3.37
CA PRO A 76 -3.30 22.20 -3.64
C PRO A 76 -2.88 21.75 -5.06
N ALA A 77 -2.79 22.68 -6.01
CA ALA A 77 -2.33 22.44 -7.37
C ALA A 77 -0.96 23.08 -7.56
N LEU A 78 0.10 22.27 -7.57
CA LEU A 78 1.46 22.67 -7.87
C LEU A 78 2.01 21.73 -8.94
N ASP A 79 2.59 22.28 -9.99
CA ASP A 79 3.13 21.55 -11.14
C ASP A 79 4.27 20.60 -10.71
N MET A 80 5.19 21.11 -9.89
CA MET A 80 6.27 20.32 -9.27
C MET A 80 6.41 20.67 -7.77
N PRO A 81 5.69 19.99 -6.87
CA PRO A 81 5.73 20.26 -5.44
C PRO A 81 7.06 19.84 -4.80
N GLU A 82 7.68 18.74 -5.24
CA GLU A 82 8.96 18.25 -4.69
C GLU A 82 10.07 19.30 -4.74
N VAL A 83 10.16 20.03 -5.85
CA VAL A 83 11.17 21.08 -6.07
C VAL A 83 10.93 22.26 -5.14
N LEU A 84 9.68 22.63 -4.89
CA LEU A 84 9.30 23.69 -3.95
C LEU A 84 9.65 23.31 -2.51
N TRP A 85 9.30 22.08 -2.09
CA TRP A 85 9.64 21.56 -0.76
C TRP A 85 11.15 21.52 -0.54
N LYS A 86 11.92 21.02 -1.52
CA LYS A 86 13.38 21.03 -1.46
C LYS A 86 13.92 22.46 -1.31
N ALA A 87 13.46 23.40 -2.14
CA ALA A 87 13.89 24.79 -2.06
C ALA A 87 13.55 25.45 -0.70
N PHE A 88 12.41 25.12 -0.11
CA PHE A 88 12.03 25.64 1.21
C PHE A 88 12.88 25.05 2.34
N ILE A 89 13.18 23.74 2.28
CA ILE A 89 14.09 23.07 3.22
C ILE A 89 15.51 23.64 3.08
N ASP A 90 16.04 23.77 1.86
CA ASP A 90 17.36 24.38 1.60
C ASP A 90 17.41 25.84 2.10
N PHE A 91 16.31 26.60 1.96
CA PHE A 91 16.19 27.95 2.50
C PHE A 91 16.28 27.98 4.03
N GLU A 92 15.49 27.19 4.76
CA GLU A 92 15.55 27.19 6.24
C GLU A 92 16.91 26.67 6.75
N ILE A 93 17.56 25.74 6.04
CA ILE A 93 18.93 25.31 6.33
C ILE A 93 19.93 26.46 6.12
N GLY A 94 19.78 27.23 5.04
CA GLY A 94 20.61 28.41 4.75
C GLY A 94 20.38 29.60 5.69
N GLN A 95 19.24 29.63 6.39
CA GLN A 95 18.94 30.58 7.47
C GLN A 95 19.28 30.04 8.87
N GLU A 96 19.95 28.88 8.96
CA GLU A 96 20.31 28.18 10.21
C GLU A 96 19.12 27.78 11.12
N GLU A 97 17.88 27.85 10.60
CA GLU A 97 16.63 27.54 11.31
C GLU A 97 16.33 26.03 11.30
N TYR A 98 17.27 25.24 11.80
CA TYR A 98 17.26 23.78 11.76
C TYR A 98 16.02 23.14 12.41
N HIS A 99 15.41 23.80 13.40
CA HIS A 99 14.17 23.32 14.00
C HIS A 99 12.98 23.39 13.03
N ARG A 100 12.90 24.46 12.21
CA ARG A 100 11.86 24.59 11.17
C ARG A 100 12.11 23.62 10.03
N ALA A 101 13.37 23.44 9.62
CA ALA A 101 13.74 22.44 8.61
C ALA A 101 13.24 21.03 9.00
N ARG A 102 13.38 20.61 10.26
CA ARG A 102 12.78 19.36 10.78
C ARG A 102 11.26 19.33 10.63
N GLN A 103 10.56 20.38 11.08
CA GLN A 103 9.09 20.45 10.96
C GLN A 103 8.62 20.37 9.50
N LEU A 104 9.38 20.92 8.56
CA LEU A 104 9.10 20.80 7.12
C LEU A 104 9.32 19.37 6.60
N TYR A 105 10.38 18.68 7.03
CA TYR A 105 10.58 17.27 6.72
C TYR A 105 9.44 16.39 7.24
N GLU A 106 9.03 16.53 8.50
CA GLU A 106 7.87 15.80 9.06
C GLU A 106 6.59 16.09 8.25
N SER A 107 6.31 17.37 7.98
CA SER A 107 5.13 17.79 7.18
C SER A 107 5.13 17.23 5.75
N LEU A 108 6.31 17.01 5.17
CA LEU A 108 6.47 16.41 3.84
C LEU A 108 6.31 14.88 3.89
N LEU A 109 6.79 14.23 4.96
CA LEU A 109 6.61 12.80 5.21
C LEU A 109 5.14 12.47 5.43
N ASP A 110 4.41 13.25 6.22
CA ASP A 110 2.96 13.08 6.44
C ASP A 110 2.14 13.16 5.14
N ARG A 111 2.59 13.95 4.16
CA ARG A 111 1.91 14.11 2.86
C ARG A 111 2.27 13.06 1.81
N THR A 112 3.51 12.56 1.80
CA THR A 112 4.05 11.79 0.67
C THR A 112 4.63 10.42 1.06
N ASN A 113 5.13 10.28 2.29
CA ASN A 113 5.85 9.11 2.82
C ASN A 113 6.93 8.51 1.88
N HIS A 114 7.51 9.31 0.98
CA HIS A 114 8.47 8.81 -0.01
C HIS A 114 9.85 8.54 0.59
N VAL A 115 10.49 7.42 0.19
CA VAL A 115 11.81 7.01 0.69
C VAL A 115 12.90 8.06 0.51
N LYS A 116 12.91 8.80 -0.61
CA LYS A 116 13.89 9.88 -0.81
C LYS A 116 13.80 10.98 0.26
N VAL A 117 12.62 11.21 0.82
CA VAL A 117 12.42 12.16 1.93
C VAL A 117 12.95 11.57 3.24
N TRP A 118 12.70 10.28 3.51
CA TRP A 118 13.29 9.58 4.66
C TRP A 118 14.82 9.60 4.66
N ILE A 119 15.44 9.31 3.50
CA ILE A 119 16.91 9.33 3.33
C ILE A 119 17.44 10.76 3.53
N SER A 120 16.82 11.76 2.91
CA SER A 120 17.30 13.15 3.03
C SER A 120 17.10 13.75 4.44
N LEU A 121 16.08 13.33 5.20
CA LEU A 121 15.96 13.67 6.63
C LEU A 121 17.10 13.04 7.46
N ALA A 122 17.44 11.77 7.21
CA ALA A 122 18.56 11.12 7.89
C ALA A 122 19.92 11.77 7.53
N GLU A 123 20.14 12.11 6.26
CA GLU A 123 21.31 12.90 5.83
C GLU A 123 21.36 14.30 6.45
N PHE A 124 20.19 14.93 6.66
CA PHE A 124 20.10 16.22 7.35
C PHE A 124 20.51 16.11 8.82
N GLU A 125 20.00 15.13 9.59
CA GLU A 125 20.45 14.92 10.97
C GLU A 125 21.95 14.58 11.06
N MET A 126 22.48 13.89 10.05
CA MET A 126 23.93 13.64 9.95
C MET A 126 24.75 14.91 9.72
N LYS A 127 24.27 15.86 8.90
CA LYS A 127 24.89 17.19 8.77
C LYS A 127 24.84 17.96 10.09
N MET A 128 23.78 17.78 10.87
CA MET A 128 23.64 18.32 12.23
C MET A 128 24.42 17.54 13.31
N ARG A 129 25.22 16.54 12.92
CA ARG A 129 26.02 15.65 13.81
C ARG A 129 25.19 14.79 14.78
N ASN A 130 23.88 14.66 14.55
CA ASN A 130 22.97 13.87 15.37
C ASN A 130 22.89 12.42 14.88
N VAL A 131 23.97 11.66 15.04
CA VAL A 131 24.09 10.26 14.58
C VAL A 131 22.95 9.38 15.12
N GLN A 132 22.57 9.56 16.39
CA GLN A 132 21.50 8.79 17.00
C GLN A 132 20.10 9.14 16.43
N ALA A 133 19.82 10.43 16.16
CA ALA A 133 18.58 10.83 15.51
C ALA A 133 18.49 10.31 14.07
N ALA A 134 19.61 10.31 13.33
CA ALA A 134 19.66 9.71 11.99
C ALA A 134 19.32 8.21 12.01
N ARG A 135 19.84 7.46 13.00
CA ARG A 135 19.48 6.04 13.20
C ARG A 135 18.00 5.86 13.52
N GLU A 136 17.44 6.68 14.41
CA GLU A 136 16.01 6.65 14.75
C GLU A 136 15.12 6.98 13.54
N VAL A 137 15.54 7.89 12.66
CA VAL A 137 14.87 8.17 11.38
C VAL A 137 14.89 6.94 10.47
N TYR A 138 16.03 6.24 10.31
CA TYR A 138 16.09 5.01 9.52
C TYR A 138 15.24 3.87 10.10
N GLU A 139 15.24 3.70 11.42
CA GLU A 139 14.38 2.72 12.09
C GLU A 139 12.89 3.04 11.91
N ARG A 140 12.50 4.31 12.06
CA ARG A 140 11.13 4.78 11.84
C ARG A 140 10.71 4.56 10.40
N ALA A 141 11.56 4.93 9.44
CA ALA A 141 11.36 4.68 8.01
C ALA A 141 11.16 3.19 7.70
N ASN A 142 11.97 2.29 8.27
CA ASN A 142 11.86 0.84 8.02
C ASN A 142 10.55 0.23 8.59
N ARG A 143 9.98 0.83 9.64
CA ARG A 143 8.69 0.45 10.22
C ARG A 143 7.50 1.02 9.44
N THR A 144 7.58 2.26 8.96
CA THR A 144 6.51 2.92 8.18
C THR A 144 6.44 2.40 6.74
N LEU A 145 7.58 2.03 6.14
CA LEU A 145 7.63 1.51 4.78
C LEU A 145 7.23 0.02 4.71
N THR A 146 6.03 -0.23 4.18
CA THR A 146 5.51 -1.58 3.98
C THR A 146 6.28 -2.33 2.89
N ASN A 147 6.35 -3.66 2.96
CA ASN A 147 7.02 -4.51 1.97
C ASN A 147 6.35 -4.52 0.58
N LYS A 148 5.30 -3.71 0.36
CA LYS A 148 4.68 -3.49 -0.95
C LYS A 148 5.63 -2.76 -1.90
N GLU A 149 6.35 -1.74 -1.41
CA GLU A 149 7.32 -0.97 -2.19
C GLU A 149 8.73 -1.54 -2.01
N LYS A 150 8.93 -2.77 -2.51
CA LYS A 150 10.16 -3.53 -2.31
C LYS A 150 11.42 -2.78 -2.70
N GLU A 151 11.43 -2.14 -3.87
CA GLU A 151 12.58 -1.38 -4.39
C GLU A 151 12.89 -0.15 -3.53
N ALA A 152 11.85 0.56 -3.09
CA ALA A 152 12.00 1.70 -2.20
C ALA A 152 12.58 1.25 -0.83
N LYS A 153 12.13 0.11 -0.31
CA LYS A 153 12.67 -0.48 0.92
C LYS A 153 14.11 -0.99 0.76
N VAL A 154 14.48 -1.53 -0.40
CA VAL A 154 15.88 -1.87 -0.74
C VAL A 154 16.74 -0.61 -0.68
N LEU A 155 16.33 0.47 -1.36
CA LEU A 155 17.08 1.74 -1.39
C LEU A 155 17.27 2.32 0.02
N LEU A 156 16.23 2.28 0.86
CA LEU A 156 16.31 2.69 2.26
C LEU A 156 17.34 1.85 3.03
N LEU A 157 17.29 0.52 2.92
CA LEU A 157 18.24 -0.36 3.62
C LEU A 157 19.68 -0.22 3.10
N GLU A 158 19.88 0.00 1.80
CA GLU A 158 21.19 0.31 1.22
C GLU A 158 21.77 1.61 1.78
N SER A 159 20.96 2.67 1.90
CA SER A 159 21.39 3.93 2.52
C SER A 159 21.68 3.78 4.03
N TRP A 160 20.83 3.04 4.77
CA TRP A 160 21.06 2.74 6.19
C TRP A 160 22.34 1.92 6.40
N MET A 161 22.60 0.93 5.55
CA MET A 161 23.84 0.15 5.59
C MET A 161 25.07 1.02 5.36
N GLN A 162 25.05 1.89 4.36
CA GLN A 162 26.14 2.85 4.10
C GLN A 162 26.35 3.82 5.27
N PHE A 163 25.27 4.21 5.96
CA PHE A 163 25.34 5.03 7.16
C PHE A 163 26.01 4.28 8.33
N GLU A 164 25.53 3.08 8.70
CA GLU A 164 26.11 2.30 9.80
C GLU A 164 27.55 1.85 9.51
N THR A 165 27.90 1.58 8.24
CA THR A 165 29.28 1.24 7.85
C THR A 165 30.26 2.41 8.05
N LYS A 166 29.78 3.66 7.98
CA LYS A 166 30.60 4.88 8.14
C LYS A 166 30.62 5.44 9.55
N HIS A 167 29.55 5.22 10.33
CA HIS A 167 29.30 5.92 11.59
C HIS A 167 28.77 5.02 12.74
N GLY A 168 28.53 3.74 12.46
CA GLY A 168 27.99 2.78 13.41
C GLY A 168 29.01 1.79 13.96
N ASP A 169 28.51 0.77 14.65
CA ASP A 169 29.28 -0.31 15.24
C ASP A 169 29.06 -1.61 14.46
N GLU A 170 29.95 -2.59 14.61
CA GLU A 170 29.78 -3.94 14.02
C GLU A 170 28.41 -4.57 14.36
N LYS A 171 27.86 -4.26 15.56
CA LYS A 171 26.54 -4.72 16.00
C LYS A 171 25.40 -4.08 15.20
N SER A 172 25.46 -2.78 14.90
CA SER A 172 24.40 -2.11 14.12
C SER A 172 24.50 -2.49 12.64
N VAL A 173 25.71 -2.59 12.10
CA VAL A 173 25.96 -3.16 10.75
C VAL A 173 25.40 -4.58 10.64
N ALA A 174 25.64 -5.46 11.61
CA ALA A 174 25.08 -6.81 11.63
C ALA A 174 23.54 -6.82 11.73
N ALA A 175 22.95 -5.91 12.50
CA ALA A 175 21.50 -5.76 12.60
C ALA A 175 20.86 -5.36 11.27
N VAL A 176 21.40 -4.35 10.57
CA VAL A 176 20.93 -3.95 9.23
C VAL A 176 21.21 -5.04 8.19
N THR A 177 22.34 -5.76 8.30
CA THR A 177 22.67 -6.89 7.41
C THR A 177 21.62 -8.00 7.50
N ARG A 178 21.09 -8.26 8.70
CA ARG A 178 20.01 -9.23 8.90
C ARG A 178 18.67 -8.79 8.27
N LEU A 179 18.45 -7.49 8.09
CA LEU A 179 17.24 -6.93 7.46
C LEU A 179 17.31 -6.89 5.93
N MET A 180 18.51 -7.04 5.34
CA MET A 180 18.72 -6.93 3.90
C MET A 180 17.91 -7.98 3.10
N PRO A 181 17.20 -7.58 2.04
CA PRO A 181 16.47 -8.50 1.19
C PRO A 181 17.42 -9.32 0.31
N LYS A 182 17.04 -10.57 0.06
CA LYS A 182 17.73 -11.42 -0.91
C LYS A 182 17.14 -11.18 -2.30
N LYS A 183 17.99 -10.82 -3.27
CA LYS A 183 17.61 -10.71 -4.69
C LYS A 183 17.51 -12.11 -5.28
N VAL A 184 16.30 -12.53 -5.65
CA VAL A 184 16.01 -13.86 -6.20
C VAL A 184 15.57 -13.73 -7.66
N LYS A 185 16.11 -14.59 -8.52
CA LYS A 185 15.70 -14.66 -9.93
C LYS A 185 14.42 -15.49 -10.03
N LYS A 186 13.35 -14.92 -10.56
CA LYS A 186 12.06 -15.57 -10.83
C LYS A 186 11.77 -15.57 -12.33
N ARG A 187 10.79 -16.39 -12.72
CA ARG A 187 10.27 -16.48 -14.09
C ARG A 187 8.79 -16.11 -14.05
N ARG A 188 8.34 -15.23 -14.95
CA ARG A 188 6.93 -15.01 -15.25
C ARG A 188 6.66 -15.44 -16.68
N GLU A 189 5.50 -16.02 -16.91
CA GLU A 189 5.02 -16.32 -18.25
C GLU A 189 4.49 -15.01 -18.87
N ILE A 190 4.87 -14.73 -20.13
CA ILE A 190 4.33 -13.61 -20.89
C ILE A 190 3.14 -14.15 -21.71
N LEU A 191 1.99 -13.51 -21.55
CA LEU A 191 0.83 -13.69 -22.41
C LEU A 191 0.86 -12.63 -23.51
N ASN A 192 0.76 -13.05 -24.77
CA ASN A 192 0.47 -12.14 -25.89
C ASN A 192 -1.02 -11.71 -25.86
N GLU A 193 -1.37 -10.70 -26.67
CA GLU A 193 -2.76 -10.17 -26.76
C GLU A 193 -3.80 -11.23 -27.15
N ASP A 194 -3.39 -12.30 -27.85
CA ASP A 194 -4.24 -13.44 -28.23
C ASP A 194 -4.34 -14.56 -27.15
N GLY A 195 -3.72 -14.38 -25.98
CA GLY A 195 -3.74 -15.38 -24.89
C GLY A 195 -2.91 -16.64 -25.16
N VAL A 196 -2.03 -16.62 -26.16
CA VAL A 196 -1.09 -17.71 -26.47
C VAL A 196 0.25 -17.45 -25.77
N ASP A 197 0.84 -18.48 -25.14
CA ASP A 197 2.08 -18.37 -24.37
C ASP A 197 3.25 -17.83 -25.22
N ALA A 198 3.77 -16.66 -24.84
CA ALA A 198 4.86 -15.98 -25.53
C ALA A 198 6.25 -16.34 -24.96
N GLY A 199 6.29 -17.22 -23.95
CA GLY A 199 7.52 -17.66 -23.27
C GLY A 199 7.72 -17.04 -21.89
N TRP A 200 8.91 -17.22 -21.34
CA TRP A 200 9.25 -16.86 -19.96
C TRP A 200 10.13 -15.61 -19.90
N GLU A 201 9.70 -14.60 -19.16
CA GLU A 201 10.55 -13.47 -18.76
C GLU A 201 11.22 -13.74 -17.42
N GLU A 202 12.54 -13.56 -17.38
CA GLU A 202 13.30 -13.67 -16.15
C GLU A 202 13.36 -12.30 -15.44
N TYR A 203 12.66 -12.17 -14.32
CA TYR A 203 12.64 -10.95 -13.51
C TYR A 203 13.30 -11.18 -12.14
N PHE A 204 13.83 -10.12 -11.54
CA PHE A 204 14.35 -10.17 -10.17
C PHE A 204 13.27 -9.73 -9.18
N ASP A 205 13.08 -10.53 -8.13
CA ASP A 205 12.23 -10.19 -7.00
C ASP A 205 13.08 -10.07 -5.73
N TYR A 206 12.76 -9.11 -4.88
CA TYR A 206 13.40 -8.94 -3.58
C TYR A 206 12.56 -9.66 -2.52
N VAL A 207 13.20 -10.57 -1.79
CA VAL A 207 12.54 -11.32 -0.72
C VAL A 207 13.12 -10.89 0.62
N PHE A 208 12.30 -10.19 1.41
CA PHE A 208 12.66 -9.79 2.77
C PHE A 208 12.63 -11.01 3.71
N PRO A 209 13.47 -11.06 4.75
CA PRO A 209 13.46 -12.13 5.75
C PRO A 209 12.08 -12.36 6.38
N ASP A 210 11.37 -11.28 6.70
CA ASP A 210 10.04 -11.33 7.34
C ASP A 210 8.97 -11.95 6.42
N ASP A 211 9.06 -11.71 5.11
CA ASP A 211 8.15 -12.31 4.12
C ASP A 211 8.36 -13.83 4.02
N GLN A 212 9.58 -14.34 4.19
CA GLN A 212 9.86 -15.78 4.15
C GLN A 212 9.24 -16.51 5.34
N ALA A 213 9.28 -15.90 6.53
CA ALA A 213 8.65 -16.45 7.72
C ALA A 213 7.13 -16.54 7.54
N SER A 214 6.50 -15.46 7.08
CA SER A 214 5.06 -15.40 6.79
C SER A 214 4.61 -16.49 5.79
N VAL A 215 5.27 -16.57 4.63
CA VAL A 215 4.92 -17.54 3.57
C VAL A 215 5.18 -18.98 4.01
N GLY A 216 6.21 -19.23 4.82
CA GLY A 216 6.47 -20.56 5.39
C GLY A 216 5.37 -21.05 6.32
N SER A 217 4.94 -20.20 7.26
CA SER A 217 3.86 -20.52 8.20
C SER A 217 2.52 -20.75 7.48
N LEU A 218 2.16 -19.91 6.50
CA LEU A 218 0.91 -20.06 5.75
C LEU A 218 0.82 -21.41 5.02
N LYS A 219 1.91 -21.84 4.36
CA LYS A 219 1.96 -23.16 3.69
C LYS A 219 1.84 -24.33 4.68
N LEU A 220 2.40 -24.19 5.89
CA LEU A 220 2.27 -25.20 6.93
C LEU A 220 0.81 -25.35 7.40
N PHE A 221 0.09 -24.23 7.58
CA PHE A 221 -1.33 -24.24 7.94
C PHE A 221 -2.23 -24.77 6.80
N GLU A 222 -1.95 -24.43 5.54
CA GLU A 222 -2.65 -25.02 4.39
C GLU A 222 -2.44 -26.54 4.31
N ALA A 223 -1.22 -27.02 4.52
CA ALA A 223 -0.90 -28.45 4.56
C ALA A 223 -1.60 -29.16 5.72
N ALA A 224 -1.60 -28.58 6.92
CA ALA A 224 -2.30 -29.12 8.09
C ALA A 224 -3.82 -29.17 7.89
N ARG A 225 -4.41 -28.14 7.28
CA ARG A 225 -5.84 -28.12 6.91
C ARG A 225 -6.16 -29.19 5.87
N ARG A 226 -5.31 -29.39 4.85
CA ARG A 226 -5.45 -30.47 3.85
C ARG A 226 -5.36 -31.85 4.50
N TRP A 227 -4.42 -32.06 5.42
CA TRP A 227 -4.30 -33.32 6.16
C TRP A 227 -5.54 -33.61 7.03
N LYS A 228 -6.06 -32.61 7.76
CA LYS A 228 -7.29 -32.76 8.54
C LYS A 228 -8.52 -33.04 7.66
N LEU A 229 -8.62 -32.40 6.50
CA LEU A 229 -9.68 -32.68 5.52
C LEU A 229 -9.56 -34.09 4.93
N ALA A 230 -8.35 -34.56 4.62
CA ALA A 230 -8.12 -35.92 4.14
C ALA A 230 -8.46 -36.98 5.21
N GLN A 231 -8.14 -36.70 6.48
CA GLN A 231 -8.48 -37.58 7.60
C GLN A 231 -10.00 -37.61 7.87
N ALA A 232 -10.69 -36.48 7.72
CA ALA A 232 -12.16 -36.42 7.79
C ALA A 232 -12.84 -37.12 6.60
N ALA A 233 -12.27 -37.01 5.40
CA ALA A 233 -12.75 -37.73 4.22
C ALA A 233 -12.61 -39.25 4.41
N ALA A 234 -11.42 -39.71 4.81
CA ALA A 234 -11.14 -41.13 5.03
C ALA A 234 -12.01 -41.76 6.14
N SER A 235 -12.28 -41.02 7.23
CA SER A 235 -13.19 -41.51 8.29
C SER A 235 -14.65 -41.59 7.80
N ALA A 236 -15.14 -40.57 7.09
CA ALA A 236 -16.47 -40.62 6.49
C ALA A 236 -16.61 -41.68 5.37
N GLU A 237 -15.50 -42.09 4.75
CA GLU A 237 -15.48 -43.17 3.74
C GLU A 237 -15.54 -44.55 4.42
N VAL A 238 -14.83 -44.74 5.54
CA VAL A 238 -14.98 -45.94 6.39
C VAL A 238 -16.39 -46.05 6.98
N GLU A 239 -17.02 -44.96 7.44
CA GLU A 239 -18.41 -44.97 7.90
C GLU A 239 -19.37 -45.40 6.78
N ARG A 240 -19.24 -44.84 5.57
CA ARG A 240 -20.09 -45.23 4.42
C ARG A 240 -19.90 -46.68 4.00
N ASP A 241 -18.69 -47.23 4.09
CA ASP A 241 -18.45 -48.64 3.76
C ASP A 241 -18.96 -49.58 4.86
N MET A 242 -18.95 -49.15 6.14
CA MET A 242 -19.64 -49.88 7.21
C MET A 242 -21.16 -49.86 7.00
N ASP A 243 -21.76 -48.70 6.68
CA ASP A 243 -23.20 -48.57 6.40
C ASP A 243 -23.64 -49.42 5.20
N ARG A 244 -22.82 -49.48 4.14
CA ARG A 244 -23.05 -50.37 2.99
C ARG A 244 -23.05 -51.83 3.41
N ASN A 245 -22.02 -52.26 4.14
CA ASN A 245 -21.87 -53.65 4.56
C ASN A 245 -22.99 -54.10 5.51
N MET A 246 -23.48 -53.21 6.39
CA MET A 246 -24.65 -53.50 7.23
C MET A 246 -25.95 -53.63 6.41
N ASN A 247 -26.16 -52.81 5.38
CA ASN A 247 -27.31 -52.94 4.49
C ASN A 247 -27.27 -54.25 3.67
N GLU A 248 -26.10 -54.65 3.17
CA GLU A 248 -25.94 -55.94 2.46
C GLU A 248 -26.18 -57.15 3.39
N GLU A 249 -25.74 -57.07 4.65
CA GLU A 249 -26.05 -58.08 5.67
C GLU A 249 -27.57 -58.13 5.98
N GLU A 250 -28.24 -56.98 6.14
CA GLU A 250 -29.70 -56.93 6.32
C GLU A 250 -30.48 -57.46 5.11
N GLU A 251 -30.08 -57.14 3.87
CA GLU A 251 -30.74 -57.67 2.67
C GLU A 251 -30.58 -59.20 2.57
N THR A 252 -29.37 -59.73 2.82
CA THR A 252 -29.16 -61.19 2.79
C THR A 252 -29.87 -61.93 3.93
N GLU A 253 -30.09 -61.31 5.10
CA GLU A 253 -30.98 -61.87 6.13
C GLU A 253 -32.46 -61.83 5.72
N ARG A 254 -32.92 -60.74 5.08
CA ARG A 254 -34.30 -60.61 4.58
C ARG A 254 -34.59 -61.64 3.48
N GLU A 255 -33.68 -61.85 2.53
CA GLU A 255 -33.81 -62.89 1.51
C GLU A 255 -33.88 -64.31 2.11
N LYS A 256 -33.04 -64.60 3.12
CA LYS A 256 -33.12 -65.88 3.86
C LYS A 256 -34.46 -66.06 4.58
N LYS A 257 -35.04 -65.00 5.15
CA LYS A 257 -36.36 -65.02 5.78
C LYS A 257 -37.49 -65.27 4.79
N VAL A 258 -37.47 -64.62 3.62
CA VAL A 258 -38.45 -64.86 2.55
C VAL A 258 -38.44 -66.32 2.10
N ARG A 259 -37.24 -66.91 1.95
CA ARG A 259 -37.07 -68.31 1.52
C ARG A 259 -37.51 -69.36 2.55
N ALA A 260 -37.82 -68.95 3.78
CA ALA A 260 -38.36 -69.81 4.83
C ALA A 260 -39.90 -69.70 4.99
N GLY A 261 -40.56 -68.87 4.18
CA GLY A 261 -41.99 -68.56 4.30
C GLY A 261 -42.95 -69.41 3.46
N ASP A 262 -42.46 -70.18 2.48
CA ASP A 262 -43.31 -71.00 1.60
C ASP A 262 -43.73 -72.32 2.29
N SER A 263 -44.76 -72.24 3.13
CA SER A 263 -45.63 -73.39 3.46
C SER A 263 -47.07 -72.93 3.67
N ASP A 264 -48.00 -73.52 2.92
CA ASP A 264 -49.36 -73.04 2.66
C ASP A 264 -50.23 -72.73 3.90
N THR A 265 -51.12 -71.74 3.78
CA THR A 265 -52.55 -71.92 4.11
C THR A 265 -53.44 -70.81 3.52
N ASP A 266 -54.42 -71.19 2.71
CA ASP A 266 -55.50 -70.31 2.23
C ASP A 266 -56.46 -69.88 3.37
N ILE A 267 -57.07 -68.69 3.24
CA ILE A 267 -58.51 -68.45 3.48
C ILE A 267 -58.95 -67.09 2.89
N SER A 268 -60.24 -67.00 2.57
CA SER A 268 -60.80 -66.18 1.48
C SER A 268 -61.39 -64.81 1.86
N SER A 269 -61.20 -63.85 0.93
CA SER A 269 -62.18 -62.83 0.46
C SER A 269 -63.00 -61.99 1.47
N SER A 270 -62.87 -60.66 1.37
CA SER A 270 -63.93 -59.80 0.76
C SER A 270 -63.47 -58.34 0.58
N SER A 271 -64.20 -57.59 -0.23
CA SER A 271 -63.79 -56.35 -0.89
C SER A 271 -64.33 -55.06 -0.26
N SER A 272 -63.59 -53.94 -0.38
CA SER A 272 -64.03 -52.77 -1.20
C SER A 272 -63.05 -51.58 -1.19
N SER A 273 -62.90 -50.96 -2.37
CA SER A 273 -62.55 -49.55 -2.69
C SER A 273 -62.52 -48.50 -1.55
N SER A 274 -61.70 -47.44 -1.54
CA SER A 274 -60.61 -46.90 -2.42
C SER A 274 -59.91 -45.75 -1.64
N SER A 275 -58.97 -44.90 -2.12
CA SER A 275 -58.44 -44.58 -3.47
C SER A 275 -57.04 -43.91 -3.40
N SER A 276 -56.49 -43.54 -4.56
CA SER A 276 -55.40 -42.57 -4.85
C SER A 276 -55.38 -41.30 -3.95
N THR A 277 -54.24 -40.63 -3.68
CA THR A 277 -53.21 -40.18 -4.65
C THR A 277 -51.76 -40.13 -4.13
N SER A 278 -50.81 -40.32 -5.04
CA SER A 278 -49.36 -40.11 -4.87
C SER A 278 -48.89 -38.72 -5.36
N SER A 279 -48.01 -38.06 -4.60
CA SER A 279 -46.95 -37.10 -5.01
C SER A 279 -46.13 -36.80 -3.72
N SER A 280 -44.82 -37.04 -3.61
CA SER A 280 -43.69 -36.21 -4.12
C SER A 280 -43.91 -34.70 -3.89
N ASP A 281 -42.99 -33.93 -3.30
CA ASP A 281 -41.55 -34.17 -3.14
C ASP A 281 -40.92 -33.39 -1.97
N SER A 282 -39.78 -33.91 -1.49
CA SER A 282 -38.56 -33.26 -0.99
C SER A 282 -38.54 -31.84 -0.35
N SER A 283 -37.65 -31.71 0.66
CA SER A 283 -37.03 -30.47 1.21
C SER A 283 -37.91 -29.55 2.09
N SER A 284 -37.42 -28.91 3.17
CA SER A 284 -36.14 -29.00 3.91
C SER A 284 -36.22 -28.29 5.28
N SER A 285 -35.17 -28.43 6.09
CA SER A 285 -34.71 -27.49 7.13
C SER A 285 -35.64 -27.16 8.32
N SER A 286 -35.26 -27.79 9.43
CA SER A 286 -35.44 -27.37 10.83
C SER A 286 -35.22 -25.89 11.16
N GLY A 287 -35.99 -25.43 12.16
CA GLY A 287 -35.53 -24.52 13.24
C GLY A 287 -35.78 -23.03 12.97
N SER A 288 -36.61 -22.30 13.71
CA SER A 288 -36.62 -22.12 15.18
C SER A 288 -35.25 -21.67 15.70
N SER A 289 -35.09 -20.52 16.37
CA SER A 289 -36.13 -19.63 16.92
C SER A 289 -35.64 -18.21 17.12
N ASP A 290 -36.61 -17.31 17.00
CA ASP A 290 -36.71 -15.99 17.61
C ASP A 290 -35.91 -15.77 18.91
N SER A 291 -35.33 -14.57 18.99
CA SER A 291 -35.15 -13.86 20.26
C SER A 291 -35.45 -12.37 19.98
N ASP A 292 -36.45 -11.86 20.67
CA ASP A 292 -37.22 -10.65 20.36
C ASP A 292 -36.70 -9.42 21.15
N SER A 293 -37.10 -8.22 20.69
CA SER A 293 -37.15 -6.96 21.45
C SER A 293 -35.80 -6.30 21.84
N ASP A 294 -35.61 -4.98 21.88
CA ASP A 294 -36.52 -3.82 21.78
C ASP A 294 -35.78 -2.59 21.20
N PRO A 295 -36.47 -1.56 20.66
CA PRO A 295 -35.88 -0.30 20.22
C PRO A 295 -36.02 0.85 21.25
N GLU A 296 -35.54 2.03 20.85
CA GLU A 296 -35.61 3.35 21.51
C GLU A 296 -34.62 3.66 22.66
N ARG A 297 -33.55 4.39 22.31
CA ARG A 297 -33.49 5.85 22.58
C ARG A 297 -32.48 6.58 21.69
#